data_AF-A0A443Z789-F1
#
_entry.id   AF-A0A443Z789-F1
#
_cell.length_a   1.000
_cell.length_b   1.000
_cell.length_c   1.000
_cell.angle_alpha   90.00
_cell.angle_beta   90.00
_cell.angle_gamma   90.00
#
_symmetry.space_group_name_H-M   'P 1'
#
loop_
_entity.id
_entity.type
_entity.pdbx_description
1 polymer ?
#
loop_
_entity_poly.entity_id
_entity_poly.type
_entity_poly.pdbx_seq_one_letter_code
_entity_poly.pdbx_strand_id
1 'polypeptide(L)'
;MRPRGFVLLEIITAVVIMSGLLMIATQAWQMHQQHQKQRIWVEDTEVIRDAATTYWTQNRVAPKAVDDLFAPEDIIYLNYPWQQSWSFMERDNWLELTLQAPSSEKADWLSGQVAGSVSRGTEFVLIIWPPTVASAGEQYLHRLPMLDQEHLNSMATDLDMADFDITAVSALEAQTVEAQTLIAQELEVVALKASELTVQTVYALDVVTPATSMTELRTRIDEYAQLWRNCQLQGLCK
;
A
#
# COMPACT_ATOMS: atom_id res chain seq x y z
N MET A 1 34.00 -10.66 -48.50
CA MET A 1 34.28 -11.36 -47.22
C MET A 1 33.00 -11.40 -46.40
N ARG A 2 32.69 -12.57 -45.82
CA ARG A 2 31.34 -12.96 -45.36
C ARG A 2 30.89 -12.19 -44.10
N PRO A 3 29.69 -11.56 -44.10
CA PRO A 3 29.07 -10.94 -42.90
C PRO A 3 28.52 -11.96 -41.88
N ARG A 4 28.75 -13.26 -42.08
CA ARG A 4 28.19 -14.33 -41.24
C ARG A 4 28.76 -14.36 -39.82
N GLY A 5 29.94 -13.77 -39.57
CA GLY A 5 30.54 -13.71 -38.23
C GLY A 5 29.85 -12.72 -37.29
N PHE A 6 29.28 -11.63 -37.83
CA PHE A 6 28.68 -10.56 -37.02
C PHE A 6 27.29 -10.96 -36.47
N VAL A 7 26.49 -11.63 -37.31
CA VAL A 7 25.15 -12.13 -36.94
C VAL A 7 25.22 -13.14 -35.80
N LEU A 8 26.26 -13.99 -35.76
CA LEU A 8 26.40 -14.99 -34.71
C LEU A 8 26.70 -14.34 -33.34
N LEU A 9 27.53 -13.29 -33.33
CA LEU A 9 27.88 -12.57 -32.11
C LEU A 9 26.69 -11.79 -31.56
N GLU A 10 25.91 -11.15 -32.44
CA GLU A 10 24.69 -10.42 -32.07
C GLU A 10 23.63 -11.34 -31.45
N ILE A 11 23.42 -12.53 -32.02
CA ILE A 11 22.51 -13.53 -31.47
C ILE A 11 22.98 -14.02 -30.09
N ILE A 12 24.28 -14.29 -29.93
CA ILE A 12 24.82 -14.72 -28.63
C ILE A 12 24.63 -13.61 -27.59
N THR A 13 24.92 -12.36 -27.92
CA THR A 13 24.69 -11.23 -27.01
C THR A 13 23.22 -11.06 -26.65
N ALA A 14 22.30 -11.19 -27.62
CA ALA A 14 20.87 -11.08 -27.37
C ALA A 14 20.35 -12.21 -26.46
N VAL A 15 20.84 -13.45 -26.65
CA VAL A 15 20.48 -14.59 -25.80
C VAL A 15 20.99 -14.42 -24.38
N VAL A 16 22.22 -13.94 -24.19
CA VAL A 16 22.79 -13.69 -22.86
C VAL A 16 22.01 -12.58 -22.14
N ILE A 17 21.69 -11.49 -22.84
CA ILE A 17 20.89 -10.39 -22.27
C ILE A 17 19.48 -10.87 -21.90
N MET A 18 18.79 -11.59 -22.79
CA MET A 18 17.47 -12.15 -22.49
C MET A 18 17.49 -13.12 -21.30
N SER A 19 18.52 -13.97 -21.21
CA SER A 19 18.65 -14.92 -20.10
C SER A 19 18.86 -14.20 -18.77
N GLY A 20 19.68 -13.14 -18.75
CA GLY A 20 19.88 -12.30 -17.57
C GLY A 20 18.59 -11.58 -17.14
N LEU A 21 17.84 -11.01 -18.09
CA LEU A 21 16.57 -10.35 -17.80
C LEU A 21 15.52 -11.31 -17.25
N LEU A 22 15.42 -12.52 -17.79
CA LEU A 22 14.50 -13.56 -17.28
C LEU A 22 14.85 -13.97 -15.85
N MET A 23 16.14 -14.07 -15.51
CA MET A 23 16.56 -14.37 -14.13
C MET A 23 16.17 -13.26 -13.15
N ILE A 24 16.34 -11.99 -13.52
CA ILE A 24 15.95 -10.86 -12.67
C ILE A 24 14.42 -10.82 -12.51
N ALA A 25 13.68 -10.98 -13.60
CA ALA A 25 12.22 -10.98 -13.57
C ALA A 25 11.65 -12.11 -12.70
N THR A 26 12.23 -13.31 -12.77
CA THR A 26 11.80 -14.45 -11.95
C THR A 26 12.11 -14.24 -10.46
N GLN A 27 13.26 -13.68 -10.11
CA GLN A 27 13.59 -13.34 -8.73
C GLN A 27 12.65 -12.26 -8.16
N ALA A 28 12.39 -11.20 -8.93
CA ALA A 28 11.46 -10.14 -8.53
C ALA A 28 10.04 -10.68 -8.32
N TRP A 29 9.58 -11.55 -9.23
CA TRP A 29 8.27 -12.18 -9.10
C TRP A 29 8.18 -13.11 -7.88
N GLN A 30 9.22 -13.89 -7.60
CA GLN A 30 9.29 -14.74 -6.40
C GLN A 30 9.25 -13.90 -5.12
N MET A 31 10.00 -12.80 -5.07
CA MET A 31 9.98 -11.89 -3.92
C MET A 31 8.58 -11.28 -3.71
N HIS A 32 7.94 -10.82 -4.79
CA HIS A 32 6.57 -10.28 -4.72
C HIS A 32 5.56 -11.32 -4.22
N GLN A 33 5.64 -12.55 -4.72
CA GLN A 33 4.79 -13.67 -4.26
C GLN A 33 5.02 -13.99 -2.78
N GLN A 34 6.25 -13.92 -2.29
CA GLN A 34 6.54 -14.11 -0.86
C GLN A 34 5.91 -13.03 0.00
N HIS A 35 5.97 -11.76 -0.41
CA HIS A 35 5.33 -10.66 0.32
C HIS A 35 3.80 -10.78 0.35
N GLN A 36 3.17 -11.20 -0.76
CA GLN A 36 1.73 -11.44 -0.79
C GLN A 36 1.32 -12.55 0.19
N LYS A 37 2.04 -13.68 0.19
CA LYS A 37 1.78 -14.78 1.14
C LYS A 37 1.94 -14.34 2.58
N GLN A 38 2.97 -13.55 2.87
CA GLN A 38 3.22 -12.99 4.19
C GLN A 38 2.07 -12.11 4.67
N ARG A 39 1.50 -11.26 3.80
CA ARG A 39 0.32 -10.44 4.16
C ARG A 39 -0.90 -11.30 4.47
N ILE A 40 -1.16 -12.32 3.64
CA ILE A 40 -2.27 -13.26 3.86
C ILE A 40 -2.10 -14.00 5.20
N TRP A 41 -0.89 -14.39 5.57
CA TRP A 41 -0.65 -15.02 6.87
C TRP A 41 -0.99 -14.13 8.06
N VAL A 42 -0.68 -12.83 7.97
CA VAL A 42 -1.05 -11.86 9.00
C VAL A 42 -2.57 -11.72 9.07
N GLU A 43 -3.23 -11.55 7.93
CA GLU A 43 -4.69 -11.46 7.84
C GLU A 43 -5.38 -12.71 8.41
N ASP A 44 -4.97 -13.90 7.99
CA ASP A 44 -5.52 -15.17 8.46
C ASP A 44 -5.30 -15.37 9.98
N THR A 45 -4.16 -14.90 10.51
CA THR A 45 -3.90 -14.93 11.97
C THR A 45 -4.91 -14.08 12.72
N GLU A 46 -5.23 -12.89 12.21
CA GLU A 46 -6.22 -12.01 12.83
C GLU A 46 -7.65 -12.56 12.70
N VAL A 47 -7.99 -13.17 11.57
CA VAL A 47 -9.27 -13.88 11.41
C VAL A 47 -9.41 -15.01 12.42
N ILE A 48 -8.37 -15.81 12.65
CA ILE A 48 -8.38 -16.88 13.67
C ILE A 48 -8.53 -16.29 15.07
N ARG A 49 -7.83 -15.19 15.39
CA ARG A 49 -7.96 -14.50 16.69
C ARG A 49 -9.40 -14.05 16.95
N ASP A 50 -10.00 -13.40 15.97
CA ASP A 50 -11.34 -12.85 16.08
C ASP A 50 -12.39 -13.97 16.17
N ALA A 51 -12.22 -15.04 15.39
CA ALA A 51 -13.06 -16.22 15.47
C ALA A 51 -12.94 -16.94 16.82
N ALA A 52 -11.73 -17.09 17.35
CA ALA A 52 -11.48 -17.68 18.67
C ALA A 52 -12.12 -16.85 19.79
N THR A 53 -11.99 -15.53 19.73
CA THR A 53 -12.61 -14.61 20.70
C THR A 53 -14.14 -14.68 20.63
N THR A 54 -14.69 -14.73 19.42
CA THR A 54 -16.14 -14.87 19.19
C THR A 54 -16.66 -16.20 19.72
N TYR A 55 -15.97 -17.31 19.41
CA TYR A 55 -16.30 -18.63 19.92
C TYR A 55 -16.29 -18.66 21.44
N TRP A 56 -15.25 -18.12 22.07
CA TRP A 56 -15.12 -18.08 23.53
C TRP A 56 -16.24 -17.26 24.16
N THR A 57 -16.62 -16.14 23.54
CA THR A 57 -17.72 -15.29 24.00
C THR A 57 -19.07 -16.02 23.95
N GLN A 58 -19.34 -16.73 22.85
CA GLN A 58 -20.62 -17.42 22.62
C GLN A 58 -20.75 -18.68 23.49
N ASN A 59 -19.71 -19.51 23.54
CA ASN A 59 -19.74 -20.81 24.20
C ASN A 59 -19.33 -20.75 25.68
N ARG A 60 -18.76 -19.63 26.13
CA ARG A 60 -18.18 -19.43 27.47
C ARG A 60 -17.06 -20.43 27.81
N VAL A 61 -16.49 -21.07 26.80
CA VAL A 61 -15.37 -22.02 26.88
C VAL A 61 -14.42 -21.70 25.73
N ALA A 62 -13.11 -21.74 25.99
CA ALA A 62 -12.11 -21.51 24.97
C ALA A 62 -12.15 -22.62 23.89
N PRO A 63 -11.90 -22.30 22.62
CA PRO A 63 -11.74 -23.30 21.57
C PRO A 63 -10.51 -24.17 21.83
N LYS A 64 -10.59 -25.46 21.48
CA LYS A 64 -9.48 -26.42 21.66
C LYS A 64 -8.71 -26.62 20.36
N ALA A 65 -9.36 -26.43 19.22
CA ALA A 65 -8.78 -26.53 17.89
C ALA A 65 -9.30 -25.42 16.98
N VAL A 66 -8.56 -25.13 15.90
CA VAL A 66 -9.04 -24.21 14.84
C VAL A 66 -10.31 -24.75 14.17
N ASP A 67 -10.45 -26.06 14.09
CA ASP A 67 -11.64 -26.74 13.56
C ASP A 67 -12.92 -26.44 14.38
N ASP A 68 -12.80 -25.99 15.63
CA ASP A 68 -13.94 -25.57 16.44
C ASP A 68 -14.48 -24.20 16.01
N LEU A 69 -13.68 -23.41 15.29
CA LEU A 69 -13.98 -22.00 14.97
C LEU A 69 -14.75 -21.83 13.66
N PHE A 70 -14.54 -22.72 12.70
CA PHE A 70 -14.99 -22.58 11.32
C PHE A 70 -15.80 -23.79 10.90
N ALA A 71 -16.78 -23.58 10.01
CA ALA A 71 -17.41 -24.70 9.35
C ALA A 71 -16.38 -25.42 8.45
N PRO A 72 -16.50 -26.74 8.23
CA PRO A 72 -15.54 -27.49 7.41
C PRO A 72 -15.32 -26.91 6.00
N GLU A 73 -16.31 -26.22 5.46
CA GLU A 73 -16.28 -25.54 4.16
C GLU A 73 -15.47 -24.23 4.17
N ASP A 74 -15.37 -23.56 5.31
CA ASP A 74 -14.64 -22.29 5.46
C ASP A 74 -13.15 -22.50 5.77
N ILE A 75 -12.79 -23.64 6.36
CA ILE A 75 -11.38 -23.99 6.71
C ILE A 75 -10.49 -24.04 5.46
N ILE A 76 -11.05 -24.34 4.29
CA ILE A 76 -10.33 -24.49 3.02
C ILE A 76 -9.62 -23.19 2.60
N TYR A 77 -10.09 -22.04 3.09
CA TYR A 77 -9.55 -20.73 2.74
C TYR A 77 -8.39 -20.26 3.62
N LEU A 78 -8.13 -20.91 4.76
CA LEU A 78 -7.05 -20.54 5.67
C LEU A 78 -5.69 -20.99 5.12
N ASN A 79 -4.77 -20.04 4.98
CA ASN A 79 -3.40 -20.31 4.58
C ASN A 79 -2.53 -20.52 5.81
N TYR A 80 -2.13 -21.77 6.02
CA TYR A 80 -1.20 -22.14 7.09
C TYR A 80 0.21 -21.58 6.81
N PRO A 81 0.75 -20.67 7.65
CA PRO A 81 2.09 -20.16 7.45
C PRO A 81 3.10 -21.29 7.56
N TRP A 82 4.02 -21.33 6.59
CA TRP A 82 5.03 -22.39 6.47
C TRP A 82 4.45 -23.82 6.43
N GLN A 83 3.18 -23.98 6.04
CA GLN A 83 2.46 -25.26 6.04
C GLN A 83 2.36 -25.90 7.43
N GLN A 84 2.44 -25.11 8.49
CA GLN A 84 2.30 -25.56 9.87
C GLN A 84 0.89 -25.27 10.37
N SER A 85 0.29 -26.26 11.03
CA SER A 85 -1.03 -26.08 11.64
C SER A 85 -0.92 -25.22 12.88
N TRP A 86 -1.88 -24.33 13.05
CA TRP A 86 -2.14 -23.61 14.28
C TRP A 86 -2.56 -24.55 15.40
N SER A 87 -2.08 -24.32 16.62
CA SER A 87 -2.54 -25.03 17.81
C SER A 87 -2.95 -24.07 18.90
N PHE A 88 -3.99 -24.43 19.64
CA PHE A 88 -4.40 -23.71 20.84
C PHE A 88 -3.84 -24.36 22.08
N MET A 89 -3.37 -23.53 23.01
CA MET A 89 -2.95 -23.96 24.33
C MET A 89 -3.62 -23.06 25.37
N GLU A 90 -4.56 -23.64 26.12
CA GLU A 90 -5.20 -22.95 27.24
C GLU A 90 -4.21 -22.83 28.40
N ARG A 91 -4.04 -21.60 28.90
CA ARG A 91 -3.32 -21.26 30.13
C ARG A 91 -4.31 -20.82 31.19
N ASP A 92 -3.84 -20.64 32.43
CA ASP A 92 -4.70 -20.39 33.59
C ASP A 92 -5.75 -19.28 33.39
N ASN A 93 -5.44 -18.22 32.60
CA ASN A 93 -6.36 -17.09 32.36
C ASN A 93 -6.36 -16.55 30.92
N TRP A 94 -5.78 -17.25 29.94
CA TRP A 94 -5.77 -16.83 28.54
C TRP A 94 -5.55 -18.03 27.62
N LEU A 95 -5.83 -17.83 26.34
CA LEU A 95 -5.61 -18.80 25.29
C LEU A 95 -4.38 -18.38 24.49
N GLU A 96 -3.45 -19.31 24.27
CA GLU A 96 -2.30 -19.09 23.39
C GLU A 96 -2.58 -19.76 22.04
N LEU A 97 -2.57 -18.97 20.96
CA LEU A 97 -2.51 -19.49 19.59
C LEU A 97 -1.03 -19.60 19.21
N THR A 98 -0.56 -20.82 19.01
CA THR A 98 0.86 -21.11 18.77
C THR A 98 1.10 -21.65 17.36
N LEU A 99 2.26 -21.31 16.80
CA LEU A 99 2.72 -21.79 15.51
C LEU A 99 4.24 -21.97 15.50
N GLN A 100 4.70 -23.13 15.03
CA GLN A 100 6.13 -23.41 14.91
C GLN A 100 6.70 -22.80 13.63
N ALA A 101 7.59 -21.81 13.76
CA ALA A 101 8.29 -21.22 12.64
C ALA A 101 9.52 -22.04 12.22
N PRO A 102 9.94 -21.98 10.94
CA PRO A 102 11.18 -22.61 10.47
C PRO A 102 12.46 -22.06 11.11
N SER A 103 12.43 -20.81 11.58
CA SER A 103 13.55 -20.13 12.25
C SER A 103 13.03 -19.08 13.21
N SER A 104 13.88 -18.64 14.15
CA SER A 104 13.53 -17.57 15.08
C SER A 104 13.23 -16.25 14.38
N GLU A 105 14.01 -15.89 13.36
CA GLU A 105 13.77 -14.69 12.55
C GLU A 105 12.36 -14.67 11.91
N LYS A 106 11.84 -15.84 11.53
CA LYS A 106 10.50 -15.97 10.95
C LYS A 106 9.41 -15.86 12.00
N ALA A 107 9.63 -16.40 13.21
CA ALA A 107 8.74 -16.18 14.35
C ALA A 107 8.73 -14.71 14.74
N ASP A 108 9.91 -14.09 14.91
CA ASP A 108 10.10 -12.68 15.23
C ASP A 108 9.43 -11.77 14.21
N TRP A 109 9.59 -12.06 12.91
CA TRP A 109 8.94 -11.31 11.85
C TRP A 109 7.43 -11.34 12.00
N LEU A 110 6.81 -12.53 12.12
CA LEU A 110 5.36 -12.66 12.24
C LEU A 110 4.85 -12.01 13.54
N SER A 111 5.57 -12.18 14.64
CA SER A 111 5.25 -11.55 15.91
C SER A 111 5.30 -10.02 15.85
N GLY A 112 6.22 -9.46 15.06
CA GLY A 112 6.28 -8.03 14.80
C GLY A 112 5.15 -7.50 13.93
N GLN A 113 4.41 -8.36 13.21
CA GLN A 113 3.28 -7.94 12.38
C GLN A 113 1.92 -8.05 13.10
N VAL A 114 1.80 -8.89 14.13
CA VAL A 114 0.52 -9.20 14.79
C VAL A 114 0.52 -8.64 16.22
N ALA A 115 -0.41 -7.74 16.51
CA ALA A 115 -0.52 -7.14 17.83
C ALA A 115 -0.86 -8.17 18.92
N GLY A 116 -0.24 -8.04 20.10
CA GLY A 116 -0.46 -8.96 21.23
C GLY A 116 0.22 -10.32 21.07
N SER A 117 1.09 -10.48 20.08
CA SER A 117 1.89 -11.69 19.89
C SER A 117 3.34 -11.50 20.35
N VAL A 118 4.02 -12.61 20.61
CA VAL A 118 5.42 -12.69 21.04
C VAL A 118 6.09 -13.90 20.39
N SER A 119 7.40 -13.84 20.22
CA SER A 119 8.20 -14.97 19.77
C SER A 119 8.90 -15.65 20.95
N ARG A 120 8.89 -16.98 20.98
CA ARG A 120 9.59 -17.84 21.96
C ARG A 120 10.56 -18.74 21.21
N GLY A 121 11.72 -18.20 20.85
CA GLY A 121 12.69 -18.90 20.01
C GLY A 121 12.15 -19.08 18.60
N THR A 122 11.78 -20.29 18.23
CA THR A 122 11.16 -20.61 16.91
C THR A 122 9.64 -20.64 16.95
N GLU A 123 9.02 -20.42 18.11
CA GLU A 123 7.56 -20.47 18.25
C GLU A 123 6.98 -19.06 18.19
N PHE A 124 5.99 -18.84 17.32
CA PHE A 124 5.11 -17.68 17.37
C PHE A 124 3.99 -17.97 18.37
N VAL A 125 3.71 -17.02 19.26
CA VAL A 125 2.67 -17.13 20.28
C VAL A 125 1.80 -15.87 20.26
N LEU A 126 0.53 -16.02 19.93
CA LEU A 126 -0.47 -14.97 20.04
C LEU A 126 -1.31 -15.18 21.31
N ILE A 127 -1.39 -14.15 22.15
CA ILE A 127 -2.15 -14.20 23.40
C ILE A 127 -3.57 -13.70 23.13
N ILE A 128 -4.55 -14.54 23.38
CA ILE A 128 -5.98 -14.24 23.25
C ILE A 128 -6.57 -14.21 24.66
N TRP A 129 -6.97 -13.03 25.11
CA TRP A 129 -7.56 -12.86 26.43
C TRP A 129 -9.02 -13.32 26.46
N PRO A 130 -9.49 -13.87 27.59
CA PRO A 130 -10.90 -14.17 27.77
C PRO A 130 -11.72 -12.90 27.57
N PRO A 131 -12.86 -12.97 26.90
CA PRO A 131 -13.73 -11.82 26.73
C PRO A 131 -14.15 -11.35 28.12
N THR A 132 -13.70 -10.16 28.52
CA THR A 132 -14.21 -9.54 29.75
C THR A 132 -15.68 -9.27 29.52
N VAL A 133 -16.55 -9.83 30.37
CA VAL A 133 -18.02 -9.64 30.33
C VAL A 133 -18.44 -8.16 30.54
N ALA A 134 -17.47 -7.25 30.64
CA ALA A 134 -17.65 -5.82 30.60
C ALA A 134 -18.01 -5.39 29.17
N SER A 135 -19.32 -5.41 28.89
CA SER A 135 -20.00 -4.67 27.82
C SER A 135 -19.31 -4.71 26.45
N ALA A 136 -19.84 -5.57 25.57
CA ALA A 136 -19.64 -5.59 24.12
C ALA A 136 -20.03 -4.29 23.38
N GLY A 137 -19.89 -3.12 24.01
CA GLY A 137 -20.18 -1.79 23.46
C GLY A 137 -19.02 -0.81 23.46
N GLU A 138 -17.88 -1.10 24.10
CA GLU A 138 -16.83 -0.07 24.30
C GLU A 138 -15.39 -0.46 23.94
N GLN A 139 -15.11 -1.71 23.54
CA GLN A 139 -13.73 -2.17 23.34
C GLN A 139 -13.23 -2.14 21.89
N TYR A 140 -14.10 -1.92 20.93
CA TYR A 140 -13.65 -1.43 19.63
C TYR A 140 -13.64 0.09 19.70
N LEU A 141 -12.60 0.71 19.16
CA LEU A 141 -12.52 2.15 18.86
C LEU A 141 -13.57 2.57 17.80
N HIS A 142 -14.78 2.01 17.83
CA HIS A 142 -15.95 2.58 17.18
C HIS A 142 -16.40 3.77 18.01
N ARG A 143 -15.74 4.91 17.83
CA ARG A 143 -16.33 6.19 18.23
C ARG A 143 -17.58 6.37 17.37
N LEU A 144 -18.74 6.05 17.93
CA LEU A 144 -19.98 6.57 17.38
C LEU A 144 -19.88 8.09 17.50
N PRO A 145 -20.01 8.84 16.40
CA PRO A 145 -19.87 10.29 16.45
C PRO A 145 -20.93 10.85 17.41
N MET A 146 -20.47 11.50 18.48
CA MET A 146 -21.34 12.26 19.37
C MET A 146 -21.65 13.60 18.70
N LEU A 147 -22.75 13.67 17.95
CA LEU A 147 -23.16 14.82 17.13
C LEU A 147 -23.14 16.16 17.88
N ASP A 148 -23.38 16.13 19.20
CA ASP A 148 -23.44 17.33 20.04
C ASP A 148 -22.12 17.67 20.75
N GLN A 149 -21.08 16.84 20.59
CA GLN A 149 -19.78 16.98 21.30
C GLN A 149 -18.62 16.75 20.33
N GLU A 150 -18.45 17.69 19.40
CA GLU A 150 -17.44 17.66 18.33
C GLU A 150 -16.00 17.42 18.85
N HIS A 151 -15.65 18.00 20.00
CA HIS A 151 -14.34 17.83 20.64
C HIS A 151 -14.03 16.39 21.10
N LEU A 152 -15.05 15.55 21.32
CA LEU A 152 -14.87 14.11 21.61
C LEU A 152 -14.72 13.27 20.34
N ASN A 153 -15.17 13.81 19.19
CA ASN A 153 -15.01 13.18 17.88
C ASN A 153 -13.72 13.60 17.20
N SER A 154 -13.09 14.70 17.62
CA SER A 154 -11.74 15.04 17.21
C SER A 154 -10.72 14.20 17.97
N MET A 155 -9.85 13.47 17.26
CA MET A 155 -8.58 13.01 17.82
C MET A 155 -7.51 14.05 17.50
N ALA A 156 -7.02 14.74 18.52
CA ALA A 156 -5.71 15.39 18.47
C ALA A 156 -4.67 14.33 18.85
N THR A 157 -4.41 13.39 17.94
CA THR A 157 -3.34 12.41 18.09
C THR A 157 -2.21 12.78 17.16
N ASP A 158 -1.06 13.09 17.74
CA ASP A 158 0.20 13.10 17.01
C ASP A 158 0.53 11.64 16.67
N LEU A 159 0.32 11.28 15.40
CA LEU A 159 0.56 9.94 14.91
C LEU A 159 2.01 9.87 14.45
N ASP A 160 2.92 9.62 15.39
CA ASP A 160 4.30 9.27 15.07
C ASP A 160 4.36 7.80 14.63
N MET A 161 4.63 7.58 13.35
CA MET A 161 4.69 6.24 12.78
C MET A 161 6.10 5.69 12.69
N ALA A 162 7.13 6.39 13.17
CA ALA A 162 8.49 5.85 13.37
C ALA A 162 8.97 4.81 12.31
N ASP A 163 8.77 5.10 11.02
CA ASP A 163 9.09 4.29 9.82
C ASP A 163 8.06 3.25 9.30
N PHE A 164 6.82 3.23 9.80
CA PHE A 164 5.76 2.38 9.24
C PHE A 164 5.02 3.05 8.06
N ASP A 165 4.82 2.29 6.98
CA ASP A 165 4.04 2.72 5.81
C ASP A 165 2.53 2.67 6.12
N ILE A 166 1.81 3.78 5.94
CA ILE A 166 0.35 3.71 5.80
C ILE A 166 0.06 3.24 4.37
N THR A 167 -0.51 2.05 4.24
CA THR A 167 -0.96 1.51 2.96
C THR A 167 -2.48 1.32 2.97
N ALA A 168 -3.09 1.24 1.78
CA ALA A 168 -4.53 1.03 1.61
C ALA A 168 -5.45 2.13 2.20
N VAL A 169 -5.01 3.40 2.20
CA VAL A 169 -5.89 4.53 2.51
C VAL A 169 -6.85 4.75 1.34
N SER A 170 -8.15 4.60 1.57
CA SER A 170 -9.17 4.82 0.54
C SER A 170 -9.38 6.31 0.23
N ALA A 171 -9.34 7.16 1.25
CA ALA A 171 -9.43 8.61 1.14
C ALA A 171 -8.64 9.28 2.28
N LEU A 172 -7.88 10.32 1.93
CA LEU A 172 -7.22 11.21 2.89
C LEU A 172 -7.86 12.59 2.76
N GLU A 173 -8.68 12.97 3.73
CA GLU A 173 -9.22 14.32 3.84
C GLU A 173 -8.39 15.11 4.84
N ALA A 174 -7.69 16.15 4.36
CA ALA A 174 -6.80 16.95 5.18
C ALA A 174 -6.89 18.43 4.79
N GLN A 175 -6.86 19.32 5.79
CA GLN A 175 -6.80 20.76 5.55
C GLN A 175 -5.41 21.18 5.02
N THR A 176 -4.36 20.49 5.45
CA THR A 176 -2.98 20.74 5.02
C THR A 176 -2.24 19.43 4.95
N VAL A 177 -1.48 19.23 3.87
CA VAL A 177 -0.58 18.09 3.69
C VAL A 177 0.81 18.65 3.46
N GLU A 178 1.73 18.36 4.39
CA GLU A 178 3.15 18.65 4.23
C GLU A 178 3.87 17.33 3.92
N ALA A 179 4.42 17.21 2.72
CA ALA A 179 5.09 16.02 2.25
C ALA A 179 6.39 16.39 1.52
N GLN A 180 7.44 15.60 1.75
CA GLN A 180 8.70 15.76 1.02
C GLN A 180 8.57 15.31 -0.44
N THR A 181 7.82 14.23 -0.67
CA THR A 181 7.54 13.67 -2.00
C THR A 181 6.07 13.29 -2.09
N LEU A 182 5.39 13.74 -3.14
CA LEU A 182 4.04 13.32 -3.49
C LEU A 182 4.09 12.63 -4.85
N ILE A 183 3.70 11.36 -4.91
CA ILE A 183 3.58 10.59 -6.15
C ILE A 183 2.09 10.29 -6.33
N ALA A 184 1.49 10.86 -7.37
CA ALA A 184 0.09 10.66 -7.70
C ALA A 184 -0.06 10.32 -9.19
N GLN A 185 -0.99 9.43 -9.52
CA GLN A 185 -1.34 9.12 -10.91
C GLN A 185 -2.14 10.26 -11.53
N GLU A 186 -3.06 10.83 -10.75
CA GLU A 186 -3.89 11.97 -11.10
C GLU A 186 -3.86 12.95 -9.92
N LEU A 187 -3.69 14.24 -10.22
CA LEU A 187 -3.69 15.31 -9.24
C LEU A 187 -4.62 16.42 -9.72
N GLU A 188 -5.77 16.56 -9.06
CA GLU A 188 -6.69 17.67 -9.28
C GLU A 188 -6.46 18.73 -8.21
N VAL A 189 -6.02 19.92 -8.64
CA VAL A 189 -5.74 21.05 -7.75
C VAL A 189 -6.35 22.32 -8.31
N VAL A 190 -6.96 23.14 -7.44
CA VAL A 190 -7.52 24.44 -7.81
C VAL A 190 -6.42 25.47 -8.07
N ALA A 191 -5.34 25.41 -7.29
CA ALA A 191 -4.18 26.27 -7.45
C ALA A 191 -2.91 25.52 -7.07
N LEU A 192 -1.88 25.63 -7.90
CA LEU A 192 -0.55 25.10 -7.65
C LEU A 192 0.45 26.25 -7.59
N LYS A 193 1.15 26.38 -6.47
CA LYS A 193 2.29 27.29 -6.34
C LYS A 193 3.56 26.46 -6.21
N ALA A 194 4.42 26.52 -7.22
CA ALA A 194 5.69 25.82 -7.27
C ALA A 194 6.83 26.80 -7.57
N SER A 195 8.00 26.57 -6.97
CA SER A 195 9.23 27.31 -7.31
C SER A 195 9.81 26.84 -8.64
N GLU A 196 9.66 25.55 -8.94
CA GLU A 196 10.06 24.92 -10.19
C GLU A 196 9.00 23.88 -10.57
N LEU A 197 8.64 23.85 -11.86
CA LEU A 197 7.70 22.88 -12.41
C LEU A 197 8.32 22.24 -13.65
N THR A 198 8.71 20.97 -13.55
CA THR A 198 9.18 20.18 -14.68
C THR A 198 8.06 19.28 -15.16
N VAL A 199 7.63 19.49 -16.39
CA VAL A 199 6.49 18.80 -17.01
C VAL A 199 6.88 18.37 -18.42
N GLN A 200 6.52 17.15 -18.81
CA GLN A 200 6.78 16.67 -20.18
C GLN A 200 5.84 17.33 -21.18
N THR A 201 4.56 17.44 -20.82
CA THR A 201 3.51 18.02 -21.66
C THR A 201 2.56 18.81 -20.78
N VAL A 202 2.16 20.00 -21.24
CA VAL A 202 1.15 20.84 -20.59
C VAL A 202 0.00 21.06 -21.56
N TYR A 203 -1.21 20.68 -21.14
CA TYR A 203 -2.45 21.05 -21.82
C TYR A 203 -3.12 22.13 -20.99
N ALA A 204 -3.11 23.37 -21.48
CA ALA A 204 -3.70 24.51 -20.80
C ALA A 204 -4.63 25.26 -21.76
N LEU A 205 -5.74 25.78 -21.23
CA LEU A 205 -6.66 26.64 -21.98
C LEU A 205 -6.03 28.02 -22.23
N ASP A 206 -5.33 28.56 -21.24
CA ASP A 206 -4.53 29.78 -21.33
C ASP A 206 -3.35 29.69 -20.36
N VAL A 207 -2.26 30.38 -20.72
CA VAL A 207 -1.09 30.51 -19.86
C VAL A 207 -0.81 32.00 -19.71
N VAL A 208 -0.97 32.51 -18.49
CA VAL A 208 -0.72 33.90 -18.16
C VAL A 208 0.60 34.00 -17.41
N THR A 209 1.52 34.77 -17.95
CA THR A 209 2.77 35.13 -17.28
C THR A 209 2.68 36.57 -16.76
N PRO A 210 3.58 37.02 -15.87
CA PRO A 210 3.62 38.43 -15.45
C PRO A 210 3.78 39.44 -16.60
N ALA A 211 4.29 38.99 -17.76
CA ALA A 211 4.56 39.85 -18.91
C ALA A 211 3.46 39.84 -19.98
N THR A 212 2.82 38.68 -20.22
CA THR A 212 1.83 38.49 -21.30
C THR A 212 1.04 37.20 -21.08
N SER A 213 -0.13 37.07 -21.71
CA SER A 213 -0.79 35.76 -21.90
C SER A 213 -0.41 35.12 -23.22
N MET A 214 -0.55 33.80 -23.33
CA MET A 214 -0.39 33.05 -24.58
C MET A 214 -1.43 33.46 -25.63
N THR A 215 -2.64 33.80 -25.19
CA THR A 215 -3.69 34.34 -26.07
C THR A 215 -3.26 35.66 -26.69
N GLU A 216 -2.70 36.58 -25.90
CA GLU A 216 -2.21 37.86 -26.41
C GLU A 216 -0.99 37.68 -27.34
N LEU A 217 -0.07 36.77 -26.98
CA LEU A 217 1.06 36.42 -27.84
C LEU A 217 0.61 35.91 -29.21
N ARG A 218 -0.41 35.03 -29.23
CA ARG A 218 -1.01 34.53 -30.47
C ARG A 218 -1.58 35.67 -31.30
N THR A 219 -2.36 36.57 -30.69
CA THR A 219 -2.92 37.73 -31.39
C THR A 219 -1.82 38.59 -32.01
N ARG A 220 -0.74 38.87 -31.27
CA ARG A 220 0.40 39.64 -31.80
C ARG A 220 1.09 38.93 -32.96
N ILE A 221 1.27 37.61 -32.89
CA ILE A 221 1.83 36.81 -34.00
C ILE A 221 0.93 36.92 -35.24
N ASP A 222 -0.39 36.82 -35.08
CA ASP A 222 -1.34 36.95 -36.18
C ASP A 222 -1.30 38.36 -36.82
N GLU A 223 -1.19 39.41 -36.00
CA GLU A 223 -1.00 40.79 -36.46
C GLU A 223 0.31 40.96 -37.25
N TYR A 224 1.44 40.46 -36.71
CA TYR A 224 2.71 40.50 -37.41
C TYR A 224 2.67 39.72 -38.74
N ALA A 225 1.98 38.58 -38.78
CA ALA A 225 1.80 37.80 -40.00
C ALA A 225 0.94 38.55 -41.05
N GLN A 226 -0.03 39.36 -40.63
CA GLN A 226 -0.79 40.22 -41.53
C GLN A 226 0.06 41.39 -42.06
N LEU A 227 0.81 42.05 -41.19
CA LEU A 227 1.72 43.14 -41.58
C LEU A 227 2.80 42.66 -42.56
N TRP A 228 3.38 41.48 -42.31
CA TRP A 228 4.35 40.87 -43.21
C TRP A 228 3.75 40.60 -44.61
N ARG A 229 2.55 40.01 -44.66
CA ARG A 229 1.83 39.78 -45.92
C ARG A 229 1.56 41.08 -46.69
N ASN A 230 1.13 42.13 -46.00
CA ASN A 230 0.92 43.44 -46.62
C ASN A 230 2.21 44.04 -47.16
N CYS A 231 3.33 43.90 -46.44
CA CYS A 231 4.63 44.37 -46.89
C CYS A 231 5.13 43.62 -48.15
N GLN A 232 4.90 42.30 -48.22
CA GLN A 232 5.19 41.50 -49.42
C GLN A 232 4.35 41.94 -50.62
N LEU A 233 3.06 42.21 -50.43
CA LEU A 233 2.17 42.71 -51.50
C LEU A 233 2.59 44.09 -52.03
N GLN A 234 3.19 44.92 -51.18
CA GLN A 234 3.74 46.22 -51.58
C GLN A 234 5.15 46.12 -52.22
N GLY A 235 5.75 44.94 -52.25
CA GLY A 235 7.11 44.72 -52.78
C GLY A 235 8.23 45.28 -51.89
N LEU A 236 7.90 45.66 -50.64
CA LEU A 236 8.85 46.25 -49.70
C LEU A 236 9.58 45.19 -48.86
N CYS A 237 8.96 44.02 -48.65
CA CYS A 237 9.56 42.88 -47.95
C CYS A 237 9.73 41.69 -48.90
N LYS A 238 10.82 40.93 -48.75
CA LYS A 238 11.11 39.69 -49.49
C LYS A 238 11.32 38.54 -48.53
#